data_AF-A0A5J5C1T8-F1
#
_entry.id   AF-A0A5J5C1T8-F1
#
_cell.length_a   1.000
_cell.length_b   1.000
_cell.length_c   1.000
_cell.angle_alpha   90.00
_cell.angle_beta   90.00
_cell.angle_gamma   90.00
#
_symmetry.space_group_name_H-M   'P 1'
#
loop_
_entity.id
_entity.type
_entity.pdbx_description
1 polymer ?
#
loop_
_entity_poly.entity_id
_entity_poly.type
_entity_poly.pdbx_seq_one_letter_code
_entity_poly.pdbx_strand_id
1 'polypeptide(L)'
;MQNEEGQNVDLYIPRKCSATNRLITSKDHASVQINVGHLDENGIYTGHFTTFALCGFIRAQVLVLAHLVVICFPALLGGSYQHDHGCY
;
A
#
# COMPACT_ATOMS: atom_id res chain seq x y z
N MET A 1 0.36 -19.02 9.00
CA MET A 1 0.08 -20.40 9.46
C MET A 1 0.89 -20.60 10.73
N GLN A 2 0.23 -20.92 11.83
CA GLN A 2 0.89 -21.17 13.12
C GLN A 2 0.74 -22.66 13.46
N ASN A 3 1.81 -23.27 13.99
CA ASN A 3 1.74 -24.65 14.49
C ASN A 3 1.05 -24.68 15.88
N GLU A 4 0.82 -25.88 16.42
CA GLU A 4 0.19 -26.07 17.73
C GLU A 4 1.03 -25.51 18.90
N GLU A 5 2.33 -25.27 18.68
CA GLU A 5 3.25 -24.62 19.64
C GLU A 5 3.26 -23.09 19.50
N GLY A 6 2.40 -22.51 18.65
CA GLY A 6 2.27 -21.06 18.45
C GLY A 6 3.39 -20.42 17.63
N GLN A 7 4.27 -21.21 17.02
CA GLN A 7 5.33 -20.75 16.13
C GLN A 7 4.79 -20.53 14.72
N ASN A 8 5.15 -19.39 14.12
CA ASN A 8 4.79 -19.07 12.75
C ASN A 8 5.62 -19.90 11.76
N VAL A 9 4.96 -20.75 10.98
CA VAL A 9 5.60 -21.64 10.01
C VAL A 9 5.65 -21.06 8.59
N ASP A 10 5.21 -19.82 8.38
CA ASP A 10 5.29 -19.18 7.06
C ASP A 10 6.73 -18.75 6.74
N LEU A 11 7.17 -19.01 5.50
CA LEU A 11 8.45 -18.52 4.99
C LEU A 11 8.53 -16.99 4.93
N TYR A 12 7.42 -16.33 4.58
CA TYR A 12 7.28 -14.87 4.60
C TYR A 12 5.80 -14.49 4.57
N ILE A 13 5.49 -13.29 5.05
CA ILE A 13 4.14 -12.72 4.96
C ILE A 13 4.12 -11.75 3.78
N PRO A 14 3.38 -12.04 2.68
CA PRO A 14 3.33 -11.18 1.50
C PRO A 14 2.66 -9.85 1.79
N ARG A 15 3.11 -8.80 1.07
CA ARG A 15 2.50 -7.47 1.13
C ARG A 15 1.11 -7.50 0.51
N LYS A 16 0.20 -6.70 1.07
CA LYS A 16 -1.16 -6.52 0.55
C LYS A 16 -1.23 -5.27 -0.32
N CYS A 17 -1.97 -5.39 -1.41
CA CYS A 17 -2.22 -4.30 -2.35
C CYS A 17 -3.17 -3.29 -1.70
N SER A 18 -2.75 -2.03 -1.53
CA SER A 18 -3.52 -0.98 -0.80
C SER A 18 -4.87 -0.67 -1.46
N ALA A 19 -5.03 -0.96 -2.74
CA ALA A 19 -6.22 -0.65 -3.52
C ALA A 19 -7.25 -1.80 -3.59
N THR A 20 -6.80 -3.05 -3.55
CA THR A 20 -7.67 -4.23 -3.77
C THR A 20 -7.60 -5.25 -2.64
N ASN A 21 -6.76 -5.01 -1.63
CA ASN A 21 -6.44 -5.95 -0.54
C ASN A 21 -5.96 -7.33 -1.01
N ARG A 22 -5.57 -7.46 -2.28
CA ARG A 22 -5.02 -8.70 -2.84
C ARG A 22 -3.56 -8.87 -2.41
N LEU A 23 -3.16 -10.11 -2.13
CA LEU A 23 -1.76 -10.43 -1.85
C LEU A 23 -0.92 -10.21 -3.11
N ILE A 24 0.22 -9.53 -2.95
CA ILE A 24 1.24 -9.38 -3.99
C ILE A 24 2.15 -10.61 -3.92
N THR A 25 2.12 -11.43 -4.96
CA THR A 25 2.96 -12.64 -5.02
C THR A 25 4.36 -12.30 -5.52
N SER A 26 5.34 -13.15 -5.22
CA SER A 26 6.73 -12.94 -5.68
C SER A 26 6.88 -12.89 -7.21
N LYS A 27 5.91 -13.42 -7.97
CA LYS A 27 5.95 -13.45 -9.44
C LYS A 27 5.30 -12.23 -10.09
N ASP A 28 4.68 -11.35 -9.30
CA ASP A 28 4.09 -10.11 -9.78
C ASP A 28 5.16 -9.02 -9.99
N HIS A 29 5.93 -9.14 -11.07
CA HIS A 29 6.93 -8.14 -11.49
C HIS A 29 6.33 -6.78 -11.87
N ALA A 30 5.01 -6.77 -12.08
CA ALA A 30 4.24 -5.56 -12.32
C ALA A 30 3.82 -4.85 -11.03
N SER A 31 4.12 -5.38 -9.84
CA SER A 31 3.88 -4.68 -8.58
C SER A 31 4.87 -3.54 -8.38
N VAL A 32 4.39 -2.42 -7.83
CA VAL A 32 5.21 -1.24 -7.56
C VAL A 32 4.87 -0.68 -6.18
N GLN A 33 5.86 -0.06 -5.56
CA GLN A 33 5.71 0.66 -4.31
C GLN A 33 5.93 2.14 -4.59
N ILE A 34 4.98 2.97 -4.21
CA ILE A 34 5.00 4.41 -4.44
C ILE A 34 5.08 5.09 -3.08
N ASN A 35 6.07 5.94 -2.89
CA ASN A 35 6.21 6.77 -1.71
C ASN A 35 5.74 8.18 -2.06
N VAL A 36 4.70 8.66 -1.38
CA VAL A 36 4.18 10.02 -1.51
C VAL A 36 4.72 10.83 -0.35
N GLY A 37 5.52 11.85 -0.65
CA GLY A 37 6.06 12.75 0.36
C GLY A 37 5.00 13.72 0.86
N HIS A 38 4.87 13.87 2.17
CA HIS A 38 4.06 14.92 2.75
C HIS A 38 4.79 16.26 2.67
N LEU A 39 4.03 17.30 2.36
CA LEU A 39 4.51 18.66 2.21
C LEU A 39 3.91 19.49 3.34
N ASP A 40 4.70 20.43 3.85
CA ASP A 40 4.26 21.48 4.77
C ASP A 40 3.43 22.53 4.01
N GLU A 41 2.77 23.44 4.72
CA GLU A 41 2.02 24.57 4.13
C GLU A 41 2.87 25.43 3.18
N ASN A 42 4.19 25.46 3.41
CA ASN A 42 5.16 26.16 2.56
C ASN A 42 5.59 25.36 1.32
N GLY A 43 5.02 24.18 1.09
CA GLY A 43 5.39 23.29 -0.01
C GLY A 43 6.77 22.63 0.18
N ILE A 44 7.33 22.67 1.39
CA ILE A 44 8.62 22.08 1.72
C ILE A 44 8.40 20.64 2.16
N TYR A 45 9.23 19.72 1.69
CA TYR A 45 9.18 18.31 2.07
C TYR A 45 9.51 18.15 3.57
N THR A 46 8.60 17.56 4.33
CA THR A 46 8.71 17.40 5.79
C THR A 46 9.44 16.13 6.23
N GLY A 47 9.95 15.33 5.29
CA GLY A 47 10.62 14.06 5.59
C GLY A 47 9.66 12.90 5.90
N HIS A 48 8.36 13.18 6.08
CA HIS A 48 7.33 12.17 6.22
C HIS A 48 6.86 11.68 4.84
N PHE A 49 6.64 10.38 4.72
CA PHE A 49 6.16 9.76 3.48
C PHE A 49 5.11 8.70 3.79
N THR A 50 4.09 8.64 2.93
CA THR A 50 3.11 7.56 2.91
C THR A 50 3.44 6.61 1.79
N THR A 51 3.48 5.32 2.09
CA THR A 51 3.85 4.29 1.13
C THR A 51 2.65 3.49 0.69
N PHE A 52 2.44 3.39 -0.62
CA PHE A 52 1.36 2.64 -1.25
C PHE A 52 1.93 1.46 -2.03
N ALA A 53 1.42 0.27 -1.78
CA ALA A 53 1.78 -0.93 -2.53
C ALA A 53 0.68 -1.24 -3.55
N LEU A 54 1.02 -1.18 -4.84
CA LEU A 54 0.11 -1.49 -5.94
C LEU A 54 0.49 -2.82 -6.59
N CYS A 55 -0.52 -3.63 -6.86
CA CYS A 55 -0.43 -4.91 -7.53
C CYS A 55 -0.54 -4.73 -9.05
N GLY A 56 0.12 -5.61 -9.81
CA GLY A 56 0.23 -5.51 -11.27
C GLY A 56 -1.12 -5.50 -12.01
N PHE A 57 -2.14 -6.15 -11.44
CA PHE A 57 -3.49 -6.18 -11.97
C PHE A 57 -4.11 -4.78 -12.16
N ILE A 58 -3.88 -3.86 -11.21
CA ILE A 58 -4.43 -2.51 -11.26
C ILE A 58 -3.69 -1.65 -12.28
N ARG A 59 -2.42 -1.95 -12.56
CA ARG A 59 -1.66 -1.25 -13.62
C ARG A 59 -2.08 -1.70 -15.02
N ALA A 60 -2.52 -2.95 -15.17
CA ALA A 60 -2.95 -3.50 -16.45
C ALA A 60 -4.33 -2.99 -16.89
N GLN A 61 -5.19 -2.63 -15.93
CA GLN A 61 -6.47 -1.96 -16.21
C GLN A 61 -6.24 -0.46 -16.10
N VAL A 62 -6.61 0.33 -17.10
CA VAL A 62 -6.40 1.79 -17.18
C VAL A 62 -7.30 2.55 -16.18
N LEU A 63 -7.31 2.13 -14.92
CA LEU A 63 -8.06 2.70 -13.80
C LEU A 63 -7.13 3.36 -12.77
N VAL A 64 -5.82 3.44 -13.06
CA VAL A 64 -4.82 4.05 -12.17
C VAL A 64 -5.16 5.52 -11.90
N LEU A 65 -5.74 6.22 -12.87
CA LEU A 65 -6.15 7.62 -12.73
C LEU A 65 -7.30 7.80 -11.72
N ALA A 66 -8.28 6.88 -11.70
CA ALA A 66 -9.41 6.96 -10.77
C ALA A 66 -9.03 6.46 -9.36
N HIS A 67 -8.22 5.41 -9.27
CA HIS A 67 -7.84 4.85 -7.96
C HIS A 67 -6.80 5.71 -7.21
N LEU A 68 -5.89 6.40 -7.91
CA LEU A 68 -4.96 7.32 -7.25
C LEU A 68 -5.72 8.52 -6.66
N VAL A 69 -6.72 9.04 -7.39
CA VAL A 69 -7.62 10.08 -6.89
C VAL A 69 -8.42 9.57 -5.70
N VAL A 70 -9.04 8.39 -5.78
CA VAL A 70 -9.78 7.80 -4.65
C VAL A 70 -8.87 7.63 -3.45
N ILE A 71 -7.68 7.01 -3.56
CA ILE A 71 -6.73 6.81 -2.44
C ILE A 71 -6.25 8.12 -1.82
N CYS A 72 -6.17 9.21 -2.57
CA CYS A 72 -5.80 10.52 -2.03
C CYS A 72 -7.01 11.26 -1.41
N PHE A 73 -8.24 10.99 -1.86
CA PHE A 73 -9.41 11.83 -1.54
C PHE A 73 -9.85 11.80 -0.05
N PRO A 74 -9.90 10.66 0.65
CA PRO A 74 -10.09 10.62 2.10
C PRO A 74 -8.93 11.16 2.93
N ALA A 75 -7.72 11.33 2.39
CA ALA A 75 -6.68 12.09 3.09
C ALA A 75 -7.08 13.57 3.24
N LEU A 76 -7.93 14.10 2.35
CA LEU A 76 -8.55 15.42 2.46
C LEU A 76 -9.78 15.46 3.39
N LEU A 77 -10.45 14.33 3.62
CA LEU A 77 -11.66 14.24 4.44
C LEU A 77 -11.40 13.69 5.86
N GLY A 78 -10.14 13.54 6.27
CA GLY A 78 -9.81 13.00 7.59
C GLY A 78 -10.22 11.53 7.78
N GLY A 79 -10.52 10.82 6.69
CA GLY A 79 -10.76 9.39 6.71
C GLY A 79 -9.43 8.67 6.86
N SER A 80 -9.18 8.11 8.04
CA SER A 80 -8.05 7.22 8.30
C SER A 80 -8.09 6.06 7.31
N TYR A 81 -7.35 6.19 6.22
CA TYR A 81 -7.04 5.07 5.33
C TYR A 81 -6.30 4.04 6.15
N GLN A 82 -6.99 2.95 6.45
CA GLN A 82 -6.54 1.76 7.16
C GLN A 82 -5.01 1.72 7.28
N HIS A 83 -4.51 2.37 8.32
CA HIS A 83 -3.12 2.37 8.74
C HIS A 83 -2.87 1.06 9.49
N ASP A 84 -3.30 -0.06 8.92
CA ASP A 84 -3.23 -1.37 9.55
C ASP A 84 -2.47 -2.31 8.64
N HIS A 85 -1.19 -2.02 8.55
CA HIS A 85 -0.20 -2.68 9.39
C HIS A 85 1.10 -2.52 8.62
N GLY A 86 2.14 -2.09 9.33
CA GLY A 86 3.49 -1.99 8.81
C GLY A 86 3.79 -3.15 7.86
N CYS A 87 3.97 -2.82 6.59
CA CYS A 87 4.66 -3.71 5.66
C CYS A 87 6.15 -3.46 5.88
N TYR A 88 6.62 -3.84 7.07
CA TYR A 88 7.99 -4.21 7.36
C TYR A 88 7.95 -5.57 8.04
#